data_AF-A0A6B3GD71-F1
#
_entry.id   AF-A0A6B3GD71-F1
#
_cell.length_a   1.000
_cell.length_b   1.000
_cell.length_c   1.000
_cell.angle_alpha   90.00
_cell.angle_beta   90.00
_cell.angle_gamma   90.00
#
_symmetry.space_group_name_H-M   'P 1'
#
loop_
_entity.id
_entity.type
_entity.pdbx_description
1 polymer ?
#
loop_
_entity_poly.entity_id
_entity_poly.type
_entity_poly.pdbx_seq_one_letter_code
_entity_poly.pdbx_strand_id
1 'polypeptide(L)'
;SSRAAFADRAFGIFRTDPGAAKPHQGLTYLMFGLRDPGVTVRPIGRLDGKPAFAEIFLDEVFVPDEDVIGEPGQGWRIAMSAT
;
A
#
# COMPACT_ATOMS: atom_id res chain seq x y z
N SER A 1 0.41 -6.85 6.26
CA SER A 1 -0.13 -5.71 7.05
C SER A 1 -0.72 -6.21 8.36
N SER A 2 -0.51 -5.50 9.48
CA SER A 2 -0.92 -5.89 10.84
C SER A 2 -2.40 -5.62 11.17
N ARG A 3 -3.13 -4.89 10.33
CA ARG A 3 -4.56 -4.61 10.52
C ARG A 3 -5.43 -4.80 9.28
N ALA A 4 -4.83 -5.21 8.17
CA ALA A 4 -5.55 -5.37 6.91
C ALA A 4 -6.71 -6.37 6.97
N ALA A 5 -6.72 -7.30 7.93
CA ALA A 5 -7.87 -8.18 8.16
C ALA A 5 -9.14 -7.43 8.64
N PHE A 6 -9.02 -6.20 9.11
CA PHE A 6 -10.11 -5.39 9.68
C PHE A 6 -10.21 -3.98 9.11
N ALA A 7 -9.33 -3.61 8.18
CA ALA A 7 -9.28 -2.27 7.61
C ALA A 7 -10.15 -2.19 6.34
N ASP A 8 -10.67 -1.00 6.02
CA ASP A 8 -11.36 -0.76 4.76
C ASP A 8 -10.41 -0.29 3.65
N ARG A 9 -9.29 0.33 4.03
CA ARG A 9 -8.26 0.86 3.12
C ARG A 9 -6.87 0.47 3.60
N ALA A 10 -5.94 0.41 2.66
CA ALA A 10 -4.51 0.30 2.94
C ALA A 10 -3.74 1.36 2.15
N PHE A 11 -2.57 1.72 2.67
CA PHE A 11 -1.63 2.59 1.98
C PHE A 11 -0.27 1.90 1.87
N GLY A 12 0.50 2.27 0.85
CA GLY A 12 1.80 1.68 0.59
C GLY A 12 2.62 2.53 -0.36
N ILE A 13 3.91 2.23 -0.40
CA ILE A 13 4.84 2.90 -1.30
C ILE A 13 5.09 1.97 -2.49
N PHE A 14 4.81 2.48 -3.69
CA PHE A 14 4.91 1.73 -4.94
C PHE A 14 5.88 2.41 -5.88
N ARG A 15 6.56 1.64 -6.72
CA ARG A 15 7.45 2.18 -7.75
C ARG A 15 6.62 2.61 -8.95
N THR A 16 6.69 3.89 -9.31
CA THR A 16 6.00 4.47 -10.47
C THR A 16 6.96 4.99 -11.52
N ASP A 17 8.21 5.29 -11.15
CA ASP A 17 9.29 5.62 -12.10
C ASP A 17 10.47 4.65 -11.90
N PRO A 18 10.60 3.62 -12.76
CA PRO A 18 11.74 2.71 -12.74
C PRO A 18 13.06 3.34 -13.21
N GLY A 19 13.00 4.44 -13.97
CA GLY A 19 14.17 5.12 -14.54
C GLY A 19 14.75 6.23 -13.65
N ALA A 20 14.13 6.51 -12.51
CA ALA A 20 14.56 7.53 -11.58
C ALA A 20 16.04 7.39 -11.20
N ALA A 21 16.79 8.50 -11.27
CA ALA A 21 18.23 8.53 -10.97
C ALA A 21 18.56 8.02 -9.55
N LYS A 22 17.65 8.19 -8.60
CA LYS A 22 17.74 7.58 -7.27
C LYS A 22 16.52 6.68 -7.02
N PRO A 23 16.72 5.44 -6.53
CA PRO A 23 15.62 4.47 -6.37
C PRO A 23 14.44 4.93 -5.51
N HIS A 24 14.68 5.82 -4.54
CA HIS A 24 13.67 6.39 -3.65
C HIS A 24 12.87 7.56 -4.24
N GLN A 25 13.37 8.18 -5.31
CA GLN A 25 12.68 9.26 -6.04
C GLN A 25 11.66 8.71 -7.04
N GLY A 26 11.75 7.42 -7.39
CA GLY A 26 10.78 6.75 -8.25
C GLY A 26 9.62 6.10 -7.50
N LEU A 27 9.42 6.49 -6.24
CA LEU A 27 8.44 5.92 -5.34
C LEU A 27 7.28 6.88 -5.08
N THR A 28 6.05 6.38 -5.19
CA THR A 28 4.81 7.12 -4.96
C THR A 28 4.05 6.47 -3.83
N TYR A 29 3.44 7.30 -2.99
CA TYR A 29 2.65 6.85 -1.85
C TYR A 29 1.19 6.83 -2.25
N LEU A 30 0.58 5.64 -2.21
CA LEU A 30 -0.77 5.41 -2.72
C LEU A 30 -1.64 4.84 -1.61
N MET A 31 -2.90 5.25 -1.59
CA MET A 31 -3.96 4.60 -0.84
C MET A 31 -4.87 3.81 -1.79
N PHE A 32 -5.39 2.68 -1.32
CA PHE A 32 -6.31 1.85 -2.09
C PHE A 32 -7.30 1.14 -1.16
N GLY A 33 -8.48 0.81 -1.67
CA GLY A 33 -9.50 0.07 -0.94
C GLY A 33 -9.15 -1.41 -0.85
N LEU A 34 -9.36 -2.03 0.32
CA LEU A 34 -9.16 -3.48 0.47
C LEU A 34 -10.27 -4.32 -0.16
N ARG A 35 -11.31 -3.66 -0.70
CA ARG A 35 -12.44 -4.26 -1.41
C ARG A 35 -12.45 -3.89 -2.90
N ASP A 36 -11.43 -3.17 -3.37
CA ASP A 36 -11.35 -2.76 -4.76
C ASP A 36 -11.10 -4.00 -5.65
N PRO A 37 -11.59 -3.99 -6.91
CA PRO A 37 -11.29 -5.04 -7.87
C PRO A 37 -9.78 -5.25 -7.99
N GLY A 38 -9.34 -6.52 -7.95
CA GLY A 38 -7.92 -6.88 -8.01
C GLY A 38 -7.21 -6.94 -6.64
N VAL A 39 -7.86 -6.53 -5.54
CA VAL A 39 -7.29 -6.65 -4.20
C VAL A 39 -7.74 -7.94 -3.53
N THR A 40 -6.79 -8.77 -3.10
CA THR A 40 -7.06 -9.98 -2.29
C THR A 40 -6.39 -9.86 -0.94
N VAL A 41 -7.19 -9.93 0.13
CA VAL A 41 -6.69 -9.96 1.51
C VAL A 41 -6.73 -11.40 2.04
N ARG A 42 -5.56 -11.93 2.42
CA ARG A 42 -5.41 -13.26 3.03
C ARG A 42 -5.01 -13.12 4.50
N PRO A 43 -5.95 -13.28 5.46
CA PRO A 43 -5.63 -13.25 6.88
C PRO A 43 -4.67 -14.38 7.25
N ILE A 44 -3.65 -14.06 8.04
CA ILE A 44 -2.71 -15.01 8.63
C ILE A 44 -3.10 -15.16 10.11
N GLY A 45 -3.49 -16.38 10.48
CA GLY A 45 -3.76 -16.74 11.87
C GLY A 45 -2.47 -16.84 12.68
N ARG A 46 -2.49 -16.33 13.91
CA ARG A 46 -1.45 -16.60 14.91
C ARG A 46 -1.67 -17.97 15.56
N LEU A 47 -0.66 -18.41 16.32
CA LEU A 47 -0.73 -19.62 17.16
C LEU A 47 -1.93 -19.63 18.14
N ASP A 48 -2.47 -18.46 18.49
CA ASP A 48 -3.64 -18.27 19.35
C ASP A 48 -4.99 -18.28 18.59
N GLY A 49 -4.97 -18.55 17.27
CA GLY A 49 -6.16 -18.61 16.41
C GLY A 49 -6.75 -17.26 16.03
N LYS A 50 -6.21 -16.14 16.52
CA LYS A 50 -6.70 -14.79 16.18
C LYS A 50 -5.93 -14.23 14.97
N PRO A 51 -6.62 -13.63 13.99
CA PRO A 51 -5.94 -12.97 12.88
C PRO A 51 -5.27 -11.68 13.40
N ALA A 52 -3.95 -11.59 13.25
CA ALA A 52 -3.18 -10.38 13.59
C ALA A 52 -2.44 -9.80 12.41
N PHE A 53 -2.37 -10.52 11.30
CA PHE A 53 -1.75 -10.05 10.07
C PHE A 53 -2.59 -10.52 8.89
N ALA A 54 -2.46 -9.83 7.77
CA ALA A 54 -2.92 -10.31 6.49
C ALA A 54 -1.89 -10.00 5.41
N GLU A 55 -1.74 -10.91 4.47
CA GLU A 55 -1.14 -10.62 3.17
C GLU A 55 -2.16 -9.91 2.31
N ILE A 56 -1.67 -8.98 1.49
CA ILE A 56 -2.48 -8.24 0.52
C ILE A 56 -1.83 -8.50 -0.83
N PHE A 57 -2.58 -9.08 -1.75
CA PHE A 57 -2.19 -9.24 -3.15
C PHE A 57 -2.91 -8.18 -3.96
N LEU A 58 -2.18 -7.55 -4.89
CA LEU A 58 -2.68 -6.50 -5.76
C LEU A 58 -2.47 -6.97 -7.20
N ASP A 59 -3.56 -7.18 -7.92
CA ASP A 59 -3.57 -7.63 -9.30
C ASP A 59 -4.30 -6.59 -10.17
N GLU A 60 -3.55 -5.87 -10.99
CA GLU A 60 -4.05 -4.79 -11.87
C GLU A 60 -5.02 -3.81 -11.18
N VAL A 61 -4.77 -3.50 -9.91
CA VAL A 61 -5.63 -2.60 -9.11
C VAL A 61 -5.51 -1.18 -9.64
N PHE A 62 -6.64 -0.61 -10.05
CA PHE A 62 -6.73 0.80 -10.41
C PHE A 62 -6.73 1.67 -9.15
N VAL A 63 -5.90 2.71 -9.14
CA VAL A 63 -5.86 3.72 -8.08
C VAL A 63 -6.10 5.09 -8.72
N PRO A 64 -7.15 5.83 -8.34
CA PRO A 64 -7.40 7.15 -8.88
C PRO A 64 -6.38 8.17 -8.35
N ASP A 65 -6.16 9.24 -9.11
CA ASP A 65 -5.19 10.29 -8.75
C ASP A 65 -5.47 10.94 -7.37
N GLU A 66 -6.75 10.99 -6.96
CA GLU A 66 -7.17 11.51 -5.65
C GLU A 66 -6.66 10.68 -4.45
N ASP A 67 -6.29 9.43 -4.69
CA ASP A 67 -5.74 8.53 -3.69
C ASP A 67 -4.19 8.50 -3.70
N VAL A 68 -3.56 9.33 -4.55
CA VAL A 68 -2.14 9.62 -4.47
C VAL A 68 -1.89 10.54 -3.27
N ILE A 69 -1.10 10.06 -2.31
CA ILE A 69 -0.73 10.84 -1.14
C ILE A 69 0.49 11.70 -1.49
N GLY A 70 0.23 12.98 -1.75
CA GLY A 70 1.24 13.95 -2.16
C GLY A 70 1.41 13.97 -3.67
N GLU A 71 2.65 13.83 -4.15
CA GLU A 71 2.98 13.88 -5.58
C GLU A 71 3.77 12.65 -6.01
N PRO A 72 3.65 12.20 -7.27
CA PRO A 72 4.49 11.14 -7.81
C PRO A 72 5.98 11.40 -7.56
N GLY A 73 6.68 10.39 -7.04
CA GLY A 73 8.10 10.47 -6.69
C GLY A 73 8.42 11.12 -5.33
N GLN A 74 7.43 11.64 -4.61
CA GLN A 74 7.60 12.14 -3.23
C GLN A 74 7.29 11.09 -2.16
N GLY A 75 6.92 9.87 -2.56
CA GLY A 75 6.36 8.88 -1.66
C GLY A 75 7.30 8.48 -0.51
N TRP A 76 8.61 8.35 -0.80
CA TRP A 76 9.60 8.06 0.23
C TRP A 76 9.72 9.18 1.27
N ARG A 77 9.74 10.44 0.82
CA ARG A 77 9.85 11.59 1.72
C ARG A 77 8.65 11.68 2.65
N ILE A 78 7.45 11.45 2.11
CA ILE A 78 6.20 11.51 2.87
C ILE A 78 6.16 10.39 3.91
N ALA A 79 6.50 9.16 3.52
CA ALA A 79 6.56 8.03 4.45
C ALA A 79 7.54 8.26 5.61
N MET A 80 8.68 8.92 5.35
CA MET A 80 9.66 9.27 6.39
C MET A 80 9.23 10.46 7.27
N SER A 81 8.21 11.21 6.87
CA SER A 81 7.68 12.35 7.64
C SER A 81 6.50 12.00 8.55
N ALA A 82 5.86 10.86 8.31
CA ALA A 82 4.84 10.32 9.20
C ALA A 82 5.51 9.73 10.45
N THR A 83 5.68 10.56 11.48
CA THR A 83 6.06 10.13 12.85
C THR A 83 4.83 9.70 13.62
#